data_AF-A0A943TDV5-F1
#
_entry.id   AF-A0A943TDV5-F1
#
_cell.length_a   1.000
_cell.length_b   1.000
_cell.length_c   1.000
_cell.angle_alpha   90.00
_cell.angle_beta   90.00
_cell.angle_gamma   90.00
#
_symmetry.space_group_name_H-M   'P 1'
#
loop_
_entity.id
_entity.type
_entity.pdbx_description
1 polymer ?
#
loop_
_entity_poly.entity_id
_entity_poly.type
_entity_poly.pdbx_seq_one_letter_code
_entity_poly.pdbx_strand_id
1 'polypeptide(L)' 'MKEIFQEYGGILITVVAILAVIVVITAVIGKDENGAIGQAFMQIINNFVAQANANTGVQ' A
#
# COMPACT_ATOMS: atom_id res chain seq x y z
N MET A 1 28.57 -11.51 -20.79
CA MET A 1 27.24 -11.55 -20.11
C MET A 1 27.21 -12.53 -18.94
N LYS A 2 27.68 -13.77 -19.08
CA LYS A 2 27.72 -14.75 -17.97
C LYS A 2 28.58 -14.28 -16.77
N GLU A 3 29.76 -13.69 -17.03
CA GLU A 3 30.65 -13.13 -15.98
C GLU A 3 29.99 -12.01 -15.17
N ILE A 4 29.24 -11.13 -15.82
CA ILE A 4 28.56 -9.99 -15.17
C ILE A 4 27.50 -10.46 -14.18
N PHE A 5 26.74 -11.51 -14.54
CA PHE A 5 25.78 -12.12 -13.63
C PHE A 5 26.44 -12.96 -12.53
N GLN A 6 27.66 -13.44 -12.74
CA GLN A 6 28.41 -14.20 -11.73
C GLN A 6 29.07 -13.28 -10.70
N GLU A 7 29.59 -12.14 -11.13
CA GLU A 7 30.27 -11.16 -10.27
C GLU A 7 29.28 -10.21 -9.58
N TYR A 8 28.24 -9.75 -10.28
CA TYR A 8 27.27 -8.78 -9.76
C TYR A 8 25.92 -9.40 -9.39
N GLY A 9 25.73 -10.71 -9.61
CA GLY A 9 24.44 -11.38 -9.38
C GLY A 9 23.90 -11.21 -7.97
N GLY A 10 24.77 -11.26 -6.95
CA GLY A 10 24.37 -11.03 -5.57
C GLY A 10 23.80 -9.62 -5.34
N ILE A 11 24.46 -8.59 -5.87
CA ILE A 11 24.01 -7.19 -5.76
C ILE A 11 22.74 -6.96 -6.58
N LEU A 12 22.62 -7.57 -7.76
CA LEU A 12 21.42 -7.45 -8.57
C LEU A 12 20.19 -8.05 -7.87
N ILE A 13 20.34 -9.19 -7.20
CA ILE A 13 19.26 -9.82 -6.42
C ILE A 13 18.82 -8.92 -5.26
N THR A 14 19.76 -8.31 -4.53
CA THR A 14 19.41 -7.44 -3.40
C THR A 14 18.68 -6.17 -3.85
N VAL A 15 19.09 -5.57 -4.96
CA VAL A 15 18.37 -4.42 -5.55
C VAL A 15 16.95 -4.82 -5.96
N VAL A 16 16.78 -5.95 -6.65
CA VAL A 16 15.45 -6.45 -7.04
C VAL A 16 14.58 -6.73 -5.83
N ALA A 17 15.15 -7.31 -4.76
CA ALA A 17 14.42 -7.58 -3.53
C ALA A 17 13.91 -6.29 -2.86
N ILE A 18 14.75 -5.25 -2.77
CA ILE A 18 14.37 -3.94 -2.21
C ILE A 18 13.25 -3.31 -3.06
N LEU A 19 13.39 -3.34 -4.39
CA LEU A 19 12.36 -2.82 -5.29
C LEU A 19 11.03 -3.57 -5.13
N ALA A 20 11.06 -4.90 -5.01
CA ALA A 20 9.86 -5.70 -4.79
C ALA A 20 9.16 -5.32 -3.48
N VAL A 21 9.91 -5.11 -2.40
CA VAL A 21 9.34 -4.66 -1.12
C VAL A 21 8.69 -3.27 -1.26
N ILE A 22 9.36 -2.32 -1.91
CA ILE A 22 8.81 -0.98 -2.15
C ILE A 22 7.50 -1.08 -2.95
N VAL A 23 7.45 -1.89 -4.01
CA VAL A 23 6.24 -2.09 -4.81
C VAL A 23 5.09 -2.66 -3.96
N VAL A 24 5.36 -3.68 -3.13
CA VAL A 24 4.35 -4.27 -2.24
C VAL A 24 3.82 -3.24 -1.25
N ILE A 25 4.71 -2.49 -0.59
CA ILE A 25 4.33 -1.43 0.36
C ILE A 25 3.45 -0.39 -0.33
N THR A 26 3.87 0.08 -1.50
CA THR A 26 3.15 1.14 -2.24
C THR A 26 1.79 0.64 -2.73
N ALA A 27 1.66 -0.64 -3.11
CA ALA A 27 0.40 -1.21 -3.57
C ALA A 27 -0.59 -1.47 -2.42
N VAL A 28 -0.11 -1.94 -1.27
CA VAL A 28 -0.96 -2.31 -0.13
C VAL A 28 -1.33 -1.09 0.72
N ILE A 29 -0.32 -0.32 1.12
CA ILE A 29 -0.51 0.85 1.98
C ILE A 29 -1.03 2.02 1.13
N GLY A 30 -0.69 2.06 -0.16
CA GLY A 30 -0.90 3.22 -1.01
C GLY A 30 0.22 4.22 -0.85
N LYS A 31 0.29 5.15 -1.80
CA LYS A 31 1.11 6.36 -1.68
C LYS A 31 0.32 7.52 -1.06
N ASP A 32 -1.01 7.42 -1.09
CA ASP A 32 -2.00 8.44 -0.72
C ASP A 32 -3.30 7.74 -0.26
N GLU A 33 -4.38 8.50 -0.03
CA GLU A 33 -5.71 8.01 0.43
C GLU A 33 -6.34 6.93 -0.46
N ASN A 34 -5.83 6.77 -1.68
CA ASN A 34 -6.27 5.76 -2.65
C ASN A 34 -5.69 4.36 -2.41
N GLY A 35 -4.82 4.18 -1.41
CA GLY A 35 -4.32 2.86 -1.00
C GLY A 35 -5.42 1.93 -0.49
N ALA A 36 -5.21 0.61 -0.58
CA ALA A 36 -6.18 -0.37 -0.09
C ALA A 36 -6.50 -0.17 1.40
N ILE A 37 -5.48 0.16 2.21
CA ILE A 37 -5.66 0.48 3.63
C ILE A 37 -6.38 1.84 3.80
N GLY A 38 -5.99 2.87 3.04
CA GLY A 38 -6.61 4.19 3.10
C GLY A 38 -8.11 4.14 2.79
N GLN A 39 -8.49 3.45 1.71
CA GLN A 39 -9.89 3.26 1.36
C GLN A 39 -10.67 2.47 2.40
N ALA A 40 -10.09 1.39 2.94
CA ALA A 40 -10.73 0.60 3.99
C ALA A 40 -10.99 1.44 5.25
N PHE A 41 -10.02 2.27 5.65
CA PHE A 41 -10.17 3.16 6.80
C PHE A 41 -11.22 4.25 6.55
N MET A 42 -11.19 4.87 5.37
CA MET A 42 -12.21 5.87 4.98
C MET A 42 -13.61 5.27 4.94
N GLN A 43 -13.75 4.01 4.51
CA GLN A 43 -15.02 3.30 4.55
C GLN A 43 -15.54 3.13 5.97
N ILE A 44 -14.67 2.80 6.93
CA ILE A 44 -15.05 2.71 8.35
C ILE A 44 -15.52 4.07 8.88
N ILE A 45 -14.80 5.15 8.58
CA ILE A 45 -15.18 6.51 8.98
C ILE A 45 -16.54 6.90 8.38
N ASN A 46 -16.71 6.68 7.08
CA ASN A 46 -17.94 7.04 6.38
C ASN A 46 -19.15 6.26 6.95
N ASN A 47 -18.96 4.97 7.24
CA ASN A 47 -20.00 4.15 7.87
C ASN A 47 -20.33 4.63 9.28
N PHE A 48 -19.31 5.00 10.08
CA PHE A 48 -19.51 5.55 11.41
C PHE A 48 -20.30 6.87 11.36
N VAL A 49 -19.91 7.81 10.49
CA VAL A 49 -20.60 9.10 10.33
C VAL A 49 -22.03 8.92 9.84
N ALA A 50 -22.25 8.05 8.85
CA ALA A 50 -23.59 7.74 8.35
C ALA A 50 -24.49 7.19 9.48
N GLN A 51 -23.98 6.29 10.31
CA GLN A 51 -24.72 5.74 11.44
C GLN A 51 -24.98 6.80 12.53
N ALA A 52 -24.02 7.67 12.82
CA ALA A 52 -24.18 8.75 13.78
C ALA A 52 -25.26 9.75 13.35
N ASN A 53 -25.27 10.16 12.07
CA ASN A 53 -26.29 11.05 11.52
C ASN A 53 -27.68 10.40 11.54
N ALA A 54 -27.78 9.11 11.18
CA ALA A 54 -29.03 8.36 11.27
C ALA A 54 -29.58 8.27 12.70
N ASN A 55 -28.69 8.10 13.68
CA ASN A 55 -29.08 7.95 15.09
C ASN A 55 -29.40 9.29 15.77
N THR A 56 -28.82 10.40 15.30
CA THR A 56 -29.01 11.73 15.90
C THR A 56 -30.08 12.56 15.20
N GLY A 57 -30.54 12.15 14.01
CA GLY A 57 -31.54 12.88 13.23
C GLY A 57 -31.03 14.21 12.66
N VAL A 58 -29.72 14.46 12.74
CA VAL A 58 -29.07 15.64 12.14
C VAL A 58 -28.77 15.31 10.69
N GLN A 59 -29.68 15.72 9.80
CA GLN A 59 -29.44 15.83 8.35
C GLN A 59 -29.15 17.28 8.00
#